data_AF-A0A813NYI3-F1
#
_entry.id   AF-A0A813NYI3-F1
#
_cell.length_a   1.000
_cell.length_b   1.000
_cell.length_c   1.000
_cell.angle_alpha   90.00
_cell.angle_beta   90.00
_cell.angle_gamma   90.00
#
_symmetry.space_group_name_H-M   'P 1'
#
loop_
_entity.id
_entity.type
_entity.pdbx_description
1 polymer ?
#
loop_
_entity_poly.entity_id
_entity_poly.type
_entity_poly.pdbx_seq_one_letter_code
_entity_poly.pdbx_strand_id
1 'polypeptide(L)'
;MTIAQELNNRPKISIQQDSQSFINQISIITSKKPKWDKWNQNAIIVAGGNGQRQKLDQLHCPKGIFIDQKKNIFIADSGNHRIVEWKYNAKQGQIIAGENGRGNRVDQLNGPTDVVVDQQTHSIIIADRWNRRVIQWVNQKQQILIDDIDCFGLATDKHGFLYVSDWKKNEVRRWKMGEYSNEGIIVAGGNGYGNQLNQFNYSAYIFVDEDQSVYVSDWTNHRVMKWRKGVKQGRIVAGGNGQEGNLNQLSYPAGVIVHDLGQIYVVDSGNDRVMRWCEGKEEGKVVVGGNGGGNQLSGPLGISFDDEGSLYVADSAKNRIVKFEINMEEITQMNRFSDIDCLFEKLTHVYGFLSEELVPIEKALEQIESQIANLPAYIKVAKRHCHYPSEHGLTHGESASIYIYTMEWDEQTLYRVLNKTLRNENRHLCKIWFPYLKLFDTALNKLPTVKEVVWRGITADIGKNFTKNQKITWWSINSCLSSVNVIKGFLGNEKNSTTLLIEALNGKKVSGYTKYESEDAIILRVGTEFRVKSDALEHPKGSYVVHLIEID
;
A
#
# COMPACT_ATOMS: atom_id res chain seq x y z
N MET A 1 -31.91 31.77 -26.90
CA MET A 1 -32.68 30.91 -25.98
C MET A 1 -31.72 29.96 -25.33
N THR A 2 -31.43 30.19 -24.06
CA THR A 2 -30.41 29.49 -23.27
C THR A 2 -31.05 28.33 -22.49
N ILE A 3 -30.24 27.30 -22.23
CA ILE A 3 -30.50 26.04 -21.52
C ILE A 3 -31.29 26.18 -20.19
N ALA A 4 -31.39 27.39 -19.64
CA ALA A 4 -32.25 27.73 -18.50
C ALA A 4 -33.76 27.58 -18.77
N GLN A 5 -34.23 27.64 -20.02
CA GLN A 5 -35.66 27.57 -20.33
C GLN A 5 -36.24 26.15 -20.43
N GLU A 6 -35.43 25.12 -20.70
CA GLU A 6 -35.94 23.73 -20.78
C GLU A 6 -36.05 23.03 -19.42
N LEU A 7 -35.36 23.51 -18.38
CA LEU A 7 -35.42 22.93 -17.03
C LEU A 7 -36.65 23.35 -16.21
N ASN A 8 -37.43 24.34 -16.67
CA ASN A 8 -38.57 24.89 -15.93
C ASN A 8 -39.92 24.19 -16.18
N ASN A 9 -40.00 23.17 -17.05
CA ASN A 9 -41.27 22.56 -17.47
C ASN A 9 -41.50 21.13 -16.93
N ARG A 10 -41.21 20.86 -15.65
CA ARG A 10 -41.74 19.68 -14.93
C ARG A 10 -42.14 20.03 -13.49
N PRO A 11 -43.16 19.35 -12.91
CA PRO A 11 -43.97 19.90 -11.81
C PRO A 11 -43.18 20.11 -10.52
N LYS A 12 -43.44 21.27 -9.90
CA LYS A 12 -42.82 21.80 -8.67
C LYS A 12 -42.98 20.83 -7.49
N ILE A 13 -41.87 20.24 -7.04
CA ILE A 13 -41.71 19.84 -5.65
C ILE A 13 -41.13 21.05 -4.92
N SER A 14 -41.93 21.66 -4.06
CA SER A 14 -41.54 22.82 -3.25
C SER A 14 -40.52 22.41 -2.19
N ILE A 15 -39.30 22.94 -2.28
CA ILE A 15 -38.28 22.85 -1.23
C ILE A 15 -38.53 24.02 -0.27
N GLN A 16 -39.03 23.73 0.93
CA GLN A 16 -39.07 24.71 2.02
C GLN A 16 -37.64 24.93 2.55
N GLN A 17 -37.23 26.20 2.57
CA GLN A 17 -36.08 26.67 3.32
C GLN A 17 -36.36 26.55 4.81
N ASP A 18 -35.58 25.74 5.51
CA ASP A 18 -35.25 25.87 6.92
C ASP A 18 -34.01 25.00 7.16
N SER A 19 -32.96 25.39 7.87
CA SER A 19 -32.62 26.65 8.53
C SER A 19 -31.13 26.53 8.90
N GLN A 20 -30.48 27.68 9.07
CA GLN A 20 -29.05 27.90 9.38
C GLN A 20 -28.53 27.32 10.71
N SER A 21 -29.17 26.32 11.32
CA SER A 21 -28.74 25.70 12.58
C SER A 21 -27.79 24.50 12.43
N PHE A 22 -27.63 23.96 11.22
CA PHE A 22 -26.84 22.73 10.99
C PHE A 22 -25.30 22.95 10.92
N ILE A 23 -24.84 24.19 10.71
CA ILE A 23 -23.41 24.47 10.47
C ILE A 23 -22.58 24.49 11.77
N ASN A 24 -23.20 24.59 12.95
CA ASN A 24 -22.47 24.82 14.21
C ASN A 24 -22.32 23.61 15.16
N GLN A 25 -22.62 22.38 14.74
CA GLN A 25 -22.50 21.19 15.61
C GLN A 25 -21.54 20.09 15.14
N ILE A 26 -20.72 20.32 14.11
CA ILE A 26 -19.59 19.43 13.81
C ILE A 26 -18.42 19.87 14.69
N SER A 27 -18.27 19.22 15.84
CA SER A 27 -17.05 19.25 16.61
C SER A 27 -15.92 18.76 15.72
N ILE A 28 -14.95 19.64 15.48
CA ILE A 28 -13.76 19.40 14.68
C ILE A 28 -12.92 18.35 15.41
N ILE A 29 -13.02 17.08 15.00
CA ILE A 29 -11.99 16.09 15.24
C ILE A 29 -11.02 16.21 14.05
N THR A 30 -10.01 17.06 14.18
CA THR A 30 -8.86 17.10 13.29
C THR A 30 -8.07 15.81 13.46
N SER A 31 -8.22 14.86 12.54
CA SER A 31 -7.26 13.77 12.38
C SER A 31 -6.27 14.16 11.29
N LYS A 32 -5.00 14.29 11.68
CA LYS A 32 -3.86 14.41 10.76
C LYS A 32 -3.67 13.04 10.09
N LYS A 33 -3.57 12.98 8.76
CA LYS A 33 -3.46 11.69 8.02
C LYS A 33 -2.18 11.60 7.18
N PRO A 34 -1.40 10.52 7.32
CA PRO A 34 -0.31 10.15 6.43
C PRO A 34 -0.67 10.11 4.94
N LYS A 35 0.16 10.73 4.09
CA LYS A 35 0.16 10.47 2.64
C LYS A 35 1.39 9.64 2.23
N TRP A 36 1.23 8.34 1.96
CA TRP A 36 2.35 7.42 1.59
C TRP A 36 3.00 7.71 0.22
N ASP A 37 2.71 8.86 -0.36
CA ASP A 37 3.33 9.39 -1.57
C ASP A 37 4.00 10.76 -1.38
N LYS A 38 3.94 11.35 -0.18
CA LYS A 38 4.59 12.61 0.16
C LYS A 38 5.23 12.50 1.55
N TRP A 39 6.54 12.30 1.57
CA TRP A 39 7.31 12.44 2.80
C TRP A 39 7.71 13.90 3.01
N ASN A 40 7.79 14.29 4.28
CA ASN A 40 8.42 15.53 4.67
C ASN A 40 9.85 15.53 4.12
N GLN A 41 10.22 16.60 3.42
CA GLN A 41 11.55 16.72 2.84
C GLN A 41 12.60 17.11 3.90
N ASN A 42 12.20 17.34 5.15
CA ASN A 42 13.13 17.51 6.26
C ASN A 42 13.50 16.14 6.82
N ALA A 43 14.72 15.70 6.55
CA ALA A 43 15.27 14.49 7.14
C ALA A 43 15.52 14.66 8.64
N ILE A 44 15.06 13.70 9.45
CA ILE A 44 15.35 13.62 10.88
C ILE A 44 16.47 12.59 11.07
N ILE A 45 17.60 12.99 11.65
CA ILE A 45 18.66 12.04 12.01
C ILE A 45 18.19 11.26 13.25
N VAL A 46 18.04 9.95 13.11
CA VAL A 46 17.54 9.07 14.18
C VAL A 46 18.63 8.17 14.78
N ALA A 47 19.75 8.00 14.07
CA ALA A 47 20.93 7.30 14.56
C ALA A 47 22.20 7.80 13.85
N GLY A 48 23.32 7.83 14.58
CA GLY A 48 24.62 8.26 14.05
C GLY A 48 24.73 9.77 13.79
N GLY A 49 25.64 10.16 12.88
CA GLY A 49 25.86 11.57 12.49
C GLY A 49 26.84 12.36 13.37
N ASN A 50 27.26 11.86 14.53
CA ASN A 50 28.18 12.54 15.47
C ASN A 50 29.67 12.28 15.20
N GLY A 51 30.05 11.94 13.97
CA GLY A 51 31.43 11.60 13.56
C GLY A 51 31.66 10.11 13.27
N GLN A 52 32.86 9.77 12.79
CA GLN A 52 33.21 8.44 12.26
C GLN A 52 34.00 7.56 13.25
N ARG A 53 33.47 7.26 14.46
CA ARG A 53 34.20 6.40 15.42
C ARG A 53 33.30 5.37 16.11
N GLN A 54 33.91 4.56 16.97
CA GLN A 54 33.30 3.37 17.59
C GLN A 54 32.34 3.67 18.76
N LYS A 55 32.07 4.94 19.08
CA LYS A 55 31.14 5.28 20.16
C LYS A 55 29.74 4.80 19.84
N LEU A 56 28.91 4.63 20.86
CA LEU A 56 27.55 4.11 20.72
C LEU A 56 26.58 5.13 20.10
N ASP A 57 26.95 6.40 20.04
CA ASP A 57 26.21 7.47 19.35
C ASP A 57 26.72 7.71 17.92
N GLN A 58 27.63 6.88 17.41
CA GLN A 58 28.29 7.02 16.12
C GLN A 58 28.15 5.75 15.27
N LEU A 59 28.10 5.93 13.96
CA LEU A 59 28.08 4.85 12.96
C LEU A 59 29.26 5.04 11.99
N HIS A 60 29.60 4.00 11.25
CA HIS A 60 30.59 4.02 10.18
C HIS A 60 30.14 3.14 9.01
N CYS A 61 29.77 3.77 7.90
CA CYS A 61 29.23 3.14 6.70
C CYS A 61 28.08 2.16 7.01
N PRO A 62 26.99 2.62 7.66
CA PRO A 62 25.85 1.75 7.93
C PRO A 62 25.21 1.30 6.62
N LYS A 63 24.90 0.01 6.47
CA LYS A 63 24.36 -0.57 5.24
C LYS A 63 22.90 -0.99 5.41
N GLY A 64 22.65 -2.28 5.63
CA GLY A 64 21.31 -2.80 5.86
C GLY A 64 20.73 -2.34 7.19
N ILE A 65 19.42 -2.13 7.18
CA ILE A 65 18.64 -1.74 8.34
C ILE A 65 17.36 -2.57 8.40
N PHE A 66 16.95 -2.91 9.62
CA PHE A 66 15.67 -3.54 9.91
C PHE A 66 14.97 -2.78 11.04
N ILE A 67 13.66 -2.62 10.94
CA ILE A 67 12.84 -1.92 11.93
C ILE A 67 11.82 -2.89 12.47
N ASP A 68 11.75 -3.01 13.80
CA ASP A 68 10.73 -3.82 14.45
C ASP A 68 9.43 -3.03 14.73
N GLN A 69 8.39 -3.72 15.17
CA GLN A 69 7.09 -3.11 15.51
C GLN A 69 7.16 -2.10 16.67
N LYS A 70 8.26 -2.09 17.44
CA LYS A 70 8.51 -1.13 18.52
C LYS A 70 9.33 0.08 18.03
N LYS A 71 9.60 0.16 16.72
CA LYS A 71 10.44 1.16 16.06
C LYS A 71 11.90 1.15 16.52
N ASN A 72 12.39 0.02 17.02
CA ASN A 72 13.82 -0.17 17.24
C ASN A 72 14.48 -0.42 15.88
N ILE A 73 15.63 0.22 15.67
CA ILE A 73 16.37 0.14 14.41
C ILE A 73 17.56 -0.79 14.63
N PHE A 74 17.60 -1.88 13.90
CA PHE A 74 18.72 -2.81 13.84
C PHE A 74 19.58 -2.41 12.65
N ILE A 75 20.84 -2.07 12.90
CA ILE A 75 21.72 -1.45 11.91
C ILE A 75 22.95 -2.30 11.71
N ALA A 76 23.21 -2.71 10.46
CA ALA A 76 24.50 -3.24 10.07
C ALA A 76 25.51 -2.09 9.97
N ASP A 77 26.21 -1.81 11.07
CA ASP A 77 27.26 -0.79 11.17
C ASP A 77 28.57 -1.33 10.57
N SER A 78 28.57 -1.49 9.24
CA SER A 78 29.50 -2.32 8.50
C SER A 78 30.96 -1.94 8.71
N GLY A 79 31.26 -0.65 8.74
CA GLY A 79 32.61 -0.12 8.91
C GLY A 79 33.15 -0.24 10.34
N ASN A 80 32.28 -0.46 11.33
CA ASN A 80 32.66 -0.79 12.70
C ASN A 80 32.57 -2.30 13.00
N HIS A 81 32.19 -3.11 12.00
CA HIS A 81 32.09 -4.57 12.10
C HIS A 81 31.18 -5.04 13.24
N ARG A 82 30.00 -4.41 13.38
CA ARG A 82 29.04 -4.71 14.46
C ARG A 82 27.60 -4.55 13.99
N ILE A 83 26.65 -5.12 14.74
CA ILE A 83 25.23 -4.80 14.65
C ILE A 83 24.83 -3.98 15.86
N VAL A 84 24.13 -2.87 15.62
CA VAL A 84 23.67 -1.95 16.66
C VAL A 84 22.13 -1.93 16.67
N GLU A 85 21.53 -2.10 17.84
CA GLU A 85 20.12 -1.80 18.09
C GLU A 85 20.00 -0.37 18.61
N TRP A 86 19.24 0.46 17.91
CA TRP A 86 18.89 1.81 18.34
C TRP A 86 17.42 1.85 18.75
N LYS A 87 17.16 1.94 20.05
CA LYS A 87 15.78 2.00 20.55
C LYS A 87 15.10 3.30 20.14
N TYR A 88 13.78 3.28 20.02
CA TYR A 88 13.00 4.45 19.64
C TYR A 88 13.34 5.66 20.53
N ASN A 89 13.72 6.78 19.91
CA ASN A 89 14.18 8.03 20.54
C ASN A 89 15.44 7.93 21.43
N ALA A 90 16.19 6.83 21.37
CA ALA A 90 17.46 6.72 22.08
C ALA A 90 18.52 7.65 21.47
N LYS A 91 19.41 8.18 22.31
CA LYS A 91 20.53 9.04 21.87
C LYS A 91 21.77 8.25 21.43
N GLN A 92 21.82 6.97 21.80
CA GLN A 92 22.92 6.05 21.51
C GLN A 92 22.35 4.65 21.32
N GLY A 93 22.99 3.85 20.47
CA GLY A 93 22.64 2.46 20.26
C GLY A 93 23.28 1.51 21.27
N GLN A 94 22.90 0.25 21.18
CA GLN A 94 23.47 -0.85 21.94
C GLN A 94 24.04 -1.87 20.95
N ILE A 95 25.26 -2.36 21.20
CA ILE A 95 25.83 -3.45 20.39
C ILE A 95 25.08 -4.74 20.74
N ILE A 96 24.52 -5.38 19.73
CA ILE A 96 23.78 -6.64 19.87
C ILE A 96 24.48 -7.82 19.18
N ALA A 97 25.46 -7.54 18.31
CA ALA A 97 26.38 -8.54 17.77
C ALA A 97 27.70 -7.90 17.33
N GLY A 98 28.81 -8.64 17.47
CA GLY A 98 30.15 -8.21 17.07
C GLY A 98 30.87 -7.34 18.11
N GLU A 99 30.54 -7.48 19.39
CA GLU A 99 31.18 -6.75 20.50
C GLU A 99 32.69 -7.00 20.59
N ASN A 100 33.16 -8.15 20.11
CA ASN A 100 34.57 -8.51 20.06
C ASN A 100 35.28 -8.01 18.79
N GLY A 101 34.65 -7.08 18.07
CA GLY A 101 35.21 -6.36 16.93
C GLY A 101 35.45 -7.20 15.70
N ARG A 102 36.35 -6.70 14.84
CA ARG A 102 36.67 -7.33 13.56
C ARG A 102 37.37 -8.67 13.74
N GLY A 103 36.86 -9.71 13.09
CA GLY A 103 37.52 -11.00 12.96
C GLY A 103 36.58 -12.08 12.43
N ASN A 104 37.01 -13.34 12.46
CA ASN A 104 36.27 -14.47 11.87
C ASN A 104 35.76 -15.49 12.89
N ARG A 105 36.05 -15.30 14.20
CA ARG A 105 35.47 -16.13 15.25
C ARG A 105 33.95 -16.01 15.27
N VAL A 106 33.26 -16.98 15.87
CA VAL A 106 31.79 -17.00 15.92
C VAL A 106 31.19 -15.82 16.68
N ASP A 107 31.95 -15.19 17.57
CA ASP A 107 31.60 -14.01 18.37
C ASP A 107 32.06 -12.68 17.74
N GLN A 108 32.68 -12.72 16.56
CA GLN A 108 33.18 -11.56 15.82
C GLN A 108 32.45 -11.41 14.49
N LEU A 109 32.46 -10.19 13.95
CA LEU A 109 31.92 -9.91 12.61
C LEU A 109 33.02 -9.26 11.74
N ASN A 110 32.85 -9.30 10.43
CA ASN A 110 33.76 -8.66 9.49
C ASN A 110 32.96 -8.07 8.33
N GLY A 111 32.49 -6.85 8.54
CA GLY A 111 31.78 -6.07 7.51
C GLY A 111 30.39 -6.63 7.23
N PRO A 112 29.52 -6.72 8.27
CA PRO A 112 28.15 -7.15 8.09
C PRO A 112 27.46 -6.22 7.09
N THR A 113 26.74 -6.76 6.12
CA THR A 113 26.12 -5.99 5.03
C THR A 113 24.64 -5.76 5.25
N ASP A 114 23.98 -6.72 5.87
CA ASP A 114 22.55 -6.69 6.12
C ASP A 114 22.20 -7.45 7.40
N VAL A 115 21.02 -7.13 7.95
CA VAL A 115 20.50 -7.70 9.18
C VAL A 115 18.98 -7.86 9.07
N VAL A 116 18.48 -9.02 9.45
CA VAL A 116 17.04 -9.29 9.60
C VAL A 116 16.78 -9.91 10.96
N VAL A 117 15.61 -9.62 11.54
CA VAL A 117 15.22 -10.16 12.85
C VAL A 117 14.03 -11.08 12.66
N ASP A 118 14.18 -12.33 13.09
CA ASP A 118 13.04 -13.22 13.25
C ASP A 118 12.29 -12.82 14.52
N GLN A 119 11.12 -12.20 14.34
CA GLN A 119 10.31 -11.69 15.44
C GLN A 119 9.72 -12.79 16.34
N GLN A 120 9.58 -14.03 15.85
CA GLN A 120 9.05 -15.13 16.66
C GLN A 120 10.09 -15.60 17.67
N THR A 121 11.33 -15.80 17.20
CA THR A 121 12.42 -16.32 18.01
C THR A 121 13.30 -15.23 18.63
N HIS A 122 13.10 -13.97 18.24
CA HIS A 122 13.97 -12.82 18.52
C HIS A 122 15.42 -13.06 18.05
N SER A 123 15.61 -13.87 17.01
CA SER A 123 16.92 -14.16 16.45
C SER A 123 17.37 -13.06 15.51
N ILE A 124 18.64 -12.65 15.62
CA ILE A 124 19.27 -11.69 14.72
C ILE A 124 20.07 -12.48 13.67
N ILE A 125 19.72 -12.34 12.40
CA ILE A 125 20.40 -13.03 11.29
C ILE A 125 21.18 -11.99 10.49
N ILE A 126 22.46 -12.27 10.25
CA ILE A 126 23.44 -11.28 9.80
C ILE A 126 24.17 -11.80 8.58
N ALA A 127 24.26 -10.98 7.53
CA ALA A 127 25.08 -11.23 6.35
C ALA A 127 26.51 -10.75 6.61
N ASP A 128 27.36 -11.62 7.13
CA ASP A 128 28.74 -11.34 7.53
C ASP A 128 29.70 -11.53 6.34
N ARG A 129 29.59 -10.59 5.38
CA ARG A 129 30.12 -10.71 4.03
C ARG A 129 31.59 -11.11 3.95
N TRP A 130 32.48 -10.43 4.66
CA TRP A 130 33.93 -10.71 4.51
C TRP A 130 34.37 -11.98 5.23
N ASN A 131 33.52 -12.54 6.09
CA ASN A 131 33.69 -13.89 6.61
C ASN A 131 32.97 -14.95 5.76
N ARG A 132 32.36 -14.54 4.63
CA ARG A 132 31.64 -15.39 3.67
C ARG A 132 30.58 -16.28 4.33
N ARG A 133 29.80 -15.72 5.26
CA ARG A 133 28.84 -16.50 6.04
C ARG A 133 27.59 -15.71 6.39
N VAL A 134 26.49 -16.44 6.57
CA VAL A 134 25.31 -15.95 7.28
C VAL A 134 25.32 -16.56 8.67
N ILE A 135 25.16 -15.71 9.68
CA ILE A 135 25.32 -16.10 11.08
C ILE A 135 24.13 -15.57 11.91
N GLN A 136 23.68 -16.37 12.85
CA GLN A 136 22.57 -16.09 13.74
C GLN A 136 23.08 -15.82 15.15
N TRP A 137 22.53 -14.78 15.78
CA TRP A 137 22.66 -14.49 17.21
C TRP A 137 21.31 -14.70 17.90
N VAL A 138 21.29 -15.55 18.93
CA VAL A 138 20.11 -15.79 19.78
C VAL A 138 20.55 -15.85 21.24
N ASN A 139 20.08 -14.94 22.09
CA ASN A 139 20.40 -14.94 23.53
C ASN A 139 21.90 -15.15 23.84
N GLN A 140 22.78 -14.39 23.19
CA GLN A 140 24.26 -14.49 23.29
C GLN A 140 24.88 -15.80 22.78
N LYS A 141 24.11 -16.68 22.14
CA LYS A 141 24.64 -17.84 21.41
C LYS A 141 24.73 -17.51 19.93
N GLN A 142 25.81 -17.98 19.30
CA GLN A 142 26.10 -17.76 17.89
C GLN A 142 26.08 -19.08 17.14
N GLN A 143 25.43 -19.08 15.99
CA GLN A 143 25.37 -20.22 15.09
C GLN A 143 25.60 -19.77 13.67
N ILE A 144 26.60 -20.35 13.00
CA ILE A 144 26.77 -20.19 11.55
C ILE A 144 25.63 -20.96 10.87
N LEU A 145 24.82 -20.24 10.09
CA LEU A 145 23.70 -20.82 9.35
C LEU A 145 24.14 -21.31 7.97
N ILE A 146 24.93 -20.48 7.28
CA ILE A 146 25.38 -20.72 5.91
C ILE A 146 26.84 -20.29 5.83
N ASP A 147 27.70 -21.14 5.26
CA ASP A 147 29.10 -20.82 4.96
C ASP A 147 29.36 -20.75 3.44
N ASP A 148 30.56 -20.29 3.08
CA ASP A 148 31.02 -20.11 1.70
C ASP A 148 30.09 -19.32 0.76
N ILE A 149 29.46 -18.27 1.29
CA ILE A 149 28.57 -17.38 0.56
C ILE A 149 29.08 -15.94 0.60
N ASP A 150 29.23 -15.27 -0.54
CA ASP A 150 29.53 -13.82 -0.57
C ASP A 150 28.22 -13.03 -0.37
N CYS A 151 27.64 -13.19 0.82
CA CYS A 151 26.32 -12.69 1.16
C CYS A 151 26.28 -11.16 1.17
N PHE A 152 25.21 -10.57 0.61
CA PHE A 152 25.02 -9.12 0.63
C PHE A 152 23.67 -8.68 1.19
N GLY A 153 22.56 -9.20 0.64
CA GLY A 153 21.20 -8.89 1.07
C GLY A 153 20.54 -10.11 1.73
N LEU A 154 19.70 -9.85 2.72
CA LEU A 154 18.90 -10.86 3.43
C LEU A 154 17.41 -10.53 3.33
N ALA A 155 16.59 -11.57 3.25
CA ALA A 155 15.15 -11.46 3.43
C ALA A 155 14.58 -12.72 4.06
N THR A 156 13.48 -12.58 4.78
CA THR A 156 12.72 -13.70 5.36
C THR A 156 11.27 -13.62 4.96
N ASP A 157 10.60 -14.77 4.83
CA ASP A 157 9.16 -14.81 4.58
C ASP A 157 8.37 -15.43 5.75
N LYS A 158 7.06 -15.22 5.75
CA LYS A 158 6.13 -15.79 6.75
C LYS A 158 6.05 -17.32 6.74
N HIS A 159 6.59 -17.97 5.71
CA HIS A 159 6.66 -19.43 5.61
C HIS A 159 7.95 -19.98 6.23
N GLY A 160 8.78 -19.13 6.84
CA GLY A 160 10.00 -19.52 7.53
C GLY A 160 11.13 -19.88 6.57
N PHE A 161 11.25 -19.16 5.45
CA PHE A 161 12.42 -19.26 4.58
C PHE A 161 13.36 -18.06 4.74
N LEU A 162 14.66 -18.32 4.66
CA LEU A 162 15.73 -17.34 4.52
C LEU A 162 16.15 -17.23 3.06
N TYR A 163 16.24 -16.01 2.56
CA TYR A 163 16.75 -15.69 1.24
C TYR A 163 18.04 -14.90 1.39
N VAL A 164 19.04 -15.23 0.57
CA VAL A 164 20.35 -14.58 0.59
C VAL A 164 20.80 -14.34 -0.84
N SER A 165 21.22 -13.11 -1.14
CA SER A 165 21.93 -12.82 -2.39
C SER A 165 23.41 -13.14 -2.26
N ASP A 166 23.95 -13.87 -3.23
CA ASP A 166 25.39 -14.10 -3.38
C ASP A 166 25.95 -13.12 -4.44
N TRP A 167 26.69 -12.14 -3.96
CA TRP A 167 27.25 -11.06 -4.78
C TRP A 167 28.20 -11.58 -5.87
N LYS A 168 28.95 -12.64 -5.59
CA LYS A 168 29.96 -13.18 -6.51
C LYS A 168 29.35 -14.17 -7.51
N LYS A 169 28.39 -14.98 -7.06
CA LYS A 169 27.71 -15.97 -7.91
C LYS A 169 26.56 -15.39 -8.74
N ASN A 170 26.14 -14.13 -8.48
CA ASN A 170 25.08 -13.45 -9.22
C ASN A 170 23.75 -14.22 -9.16
N GLU A 171 23.37 -14.61 -7.95
CA GLU A 171 22.18 -15.43 -7.70
C GLU A 171 21.57 -15.12 -6.33
N VAL A 172 20.30 -15.45 -6.19
CA VAL A 172 19.60 -15.46 -4.89
C VAL A 172 19.22 -16.89 -4.59
N ARG A 173 19.60 -17.33 -3.39
CA ARG A 173 19.30 -18.67 -2.88
C ARG A 173 18.36 -18.59 -1.69
N ARG A 174 17.62 -19.68 -1.46
CA ARG A 174 16.67 -19.83 -0.38
C ARG A 174 16.93 -21.10 0.43
N TRP A 175 16.79 -21.00 1.75
CA TRP A 175 16.85 -22.09 2.71
C TRP A 175 15.62 -22.09 3.60
N LYS A 176 15.21 -23.27 4.07
CA LYS A 176 14.20 -23.39 5.13
C LYS A 176 14.90 -23.10 6.47
N MET A 177 14.34 -22.19 7.26
CA MET A 177 14.89 -21.88 8.58
C MET A 177 14.90 -23.11 9.47
N GLY A 178 16.03 -23.36 10.16
CA GLY A 178 16.26 -24.56 10.94
C GLY A 178 16.76 -25.78 10.13
N GLU A 179 16.73 -25.71 8.80
CA GLU A 179 17.17 -26.76 7.88
C GLU A 179 18.16 -26.16 6.85
N TYR A 180 19.38 -25.87 7.30
CA TYR A 180 20.40 -25.29 6.44
C TYR A 180 21.23 -26.39 5.79
N SER A 181 21.06 -26.57 4.48
CA SER A 181 21.96 -27.36 3.64
C SER A 181 23.02 -26.46 3.01
N ASN A 182 24.18 -27.01 2.64
CA ASN A 182 25.26 -26.23 2.03
C ASN A 182 24.90 -25.67 0.64
N GLU A 183 23.91 -26.24 -0.06
CA GLU A 183 23.61 -25.85 -1.44
C GLU A 183 22.47 -24.83 -1.53
N GLY A 184 21.41 -24.90 -0.72
CA GLY A 184 20.24 -24.02 -0.88
C GLY A 184 19.56 -24.11 -2.26
N ILE A 185 18.40 -23.47 -2.42
CA ILE A 185 17.64 -23.49 -3.69
C ILE A 185 17.80 -22.16 -4.39
N ILE A 186 18.32 -22.15 -5.62
CA ILE A 186 18.36 -20.94 -6.47
C ILE A 186 16.93 -20.53 -6.82
N VAL A 187 16.57 -19.27 -6.52
CA VAL A 187 15.24 -18.70 -6.78
C VAL A 187 15.27 -17.51 -7.73
N ALA A 188 16.44 -16.90 -7.96
CA ALA A 188 16.65 -15.87 -8.98
C ALA A 188 18.12 -15.88 -9.45
N GLY A 189 18.35 -15.52 -10.72
CA GLY A 189 19.69 -15.53 -11.32
C GLY A 189 20.24 -16.95 -11.56
N GLY A 190 21.52 -17.17 -11.26
CA GLY A 190 22.15 -18.50 -11.35
C GLY A 190 22.64 -18.89 -12.75
N ASN A 191 22.58 -17.99 -13.73
CA ASN A 191 23.02 -18.22 -15.12
C ASN A 191 24.30 -17.41 -15.46
N GLY A 192 25.14 -17.16 -14.45
CA GLY A 192 26.36 -16.38 -14.58
C GLY A 192 26.11 -14.86 -14.62
N TYR A 193 27.21 -14.12 -14.82
CA TYR A 193 27.18 -12.66 -14.91
C TYR A 193 26.64 -12.22 -16.27
N GLY A 194 25.82 -11.16 -16.30
CA GLY A 194 25.32 -10.57 -17.53
C GLY A 194 24.10 -9.69 -17.32
N ASN A 195 23.46 -9.28 -18.41
CA ASN A 195 22.31 -8.36 -18.40
C ASN A 195 21.03 -8.98 -19.00
N GLN A 196 21.03 -10.28 -19.31
CA GLN A 196 19.83 -10.99 -19.75
C GLN A 196 18.79 -11.08 -18.61
N LEU A 197 17.53 -11.41 -18.95
CA LEU A 197 16.44 -11.48 -17.97
C LEU A 197 16.56 -12.63 -16.97
N ASN A 198 17.51 -13.54 -17.16
CA ASN A 198 17.82 -14.67 -16.28
C ASN A 198 19.22 -14.52 -15.61
N GLN A 199 19.86 -13.36 -15.75
CA GLN A 199 21.21 -13.06 -15.24
C GLN A 199 21.21 -11.80 -14.37
N PHE A 200 22.22 -11.69 -13.51
CA PHE A 200 22.53 -10.49 -12.74
C PHE A 200 23.97 -10.04 -12.99
N ASN A 201 24.27 -8.79 -12.63
CA ASN A 201 25.61 -8.25 -12.54
C ASN A 201 25.75 -7.56 -11.18
N TYR A 202 26.38 -8.27 -10.24
CA TYR A 202 26.54 -7.92 -8.84
C TYR A 202 25.20 -7.66 -8.11
N SER A 203 24.38 -8.70 -7.96
CA SER A 203 23.10 -8.60 -7.23
C SER A 203 23.30 -8.19 -5.77
N ALA A 204 22.63 -7.12 -5.36
CA ALA A 204 22.81 -6.47 -4.06
C ALA A 204 21.71 -6.86 -3.06
N TYR A 205 20.77 -5.95 -2.82
CA TYR A 205 19.67 -6.13 -1.87
C TYR A 205 18.52 -6.90 -2.48
N ILE A 206 17.73 -7.52 -1.60
CA ILE A 206 16.58 -8.35 -1.97
C ILE A 206 15.36 -7.99 -1.12
N PHE A 207 14.19 -8.18 -1.70
CA PHE A 207 12.90 -8.18 -1.01
C PHE A 207 12.07 -9.36 -1.47
N VAL A 208 11.27 -9.93 -0.58
CA VAL A 208 10.39 -11.06 -0.89
C VAL A 208 8.96 -10.69 -0.51
N ASP A 209 8.05 -10.74 -1.49
CA ASP A 209 6.62 -10.47 -1.24
C ASP A 209 5.88 -11.71 -0.70
N GLU A 210 4.61 -11.53 -0.33
CA GLU A 210 3.79 -12.61 0.24
C GLU A 210 3.60 -13.81 -0.69
N ASP A 211 3.70 -13.60 -1.99
CA ASP A 211 3.63 -14.65 -3.03
C ASP A 211 4.98 -15.36 -3.24
N GLN A 212 5.98 -15.07 -2.39
CA GLN A 212 7.37 -15.52 -2.52
C GLN A 212 8.02 -15.06 -3.84
N SER A 213 7.58 -13.94 -4.41
CA SER A 213 8.30 -13.32 -5.51
C SER A 213 9.50 -12.56 -4.96
N VAL A 214 10.65 -12.72 -5.62
CA VAL A 214 11.91 -12.10 -5.21
C VAL A 214 12.15 -10.87 -6.07
N TYR A 215 12.37 -9.73 -5.43
CA TYR A 215 12.83 -8.49 -6.05
C TYR A 215 14.31 -8.36 -5.74
N VAL A 216 15.10 -8.12 -6.76
CA VAL A 216 16.56 -8.05 -6.65
C VAL A 216 17.02 -6.74 -7.26
N SER A 217 17.83 -6.00 -6.53
CA SER A 217 18.56 -4.86 -7.07
C SER A 217 19.79 -5.37 -7.83
N ASP A 218 19.73 -5.25 -9.14
CA ASP A 218 20.77 -5.69 -10.06
C ASP A 218 21.74 -4.51 -10.28
N TRP A 219 22.66 -4.36 -9.32
CA TRP A 219 23.43 -3.14 -9.04
C TRP A 219 24.07 -2.54 -10.29
N THR A 220 24.89 -3.31 -11.00
CA THR A 220 25.66 -2.81 -12.16
C THR A 220 24.88 -2.84 -13.47
N ASN A 221 23.69 -3.46 -13.47
CA ASN A 221 22.77 -3.37 -14.60
C ASN A 221 21.73 -2.26 -14.41
N HIS A 222 21.82 -1.46 -13.34
CA HIS A 222 21.03 -0.24 -13.18
C HIS A 222 19.51 -0.48 -13.21
N ARG A 223 19.08 -1.62 -12.64
CA ARG A 223 17.69 -2.07 -12.70
C ARG A 223 17.27 -2.85 -11.46
N VAL A 224 15.96 -2.93 -11.25
CA VAL A 224 15.34 -3.83 -10.28
C VAL A 224 14.53 -4.88 -11.01
N MET A 225 14.62 -6.09 -10.50
CA MET A 225 14.36 -7.32 -11.21
C MET A 225 13.40 -8.17 -10.36
N LYS A 226 12.19 -8.50 -10.86
CA LYS A 226 11.21 -9.35 -10.15
C LYS A 226 11.17 -10.77 -10.72
N TRP A 227 11.36 -11.76 -9.86
CA TRP A 227 11.20 -13.19 -10.15
C TRP A 227 9.98 -13.71 -9.41
N ARG A 228 8.98 -14.20 -10.14
CA ARG A 228 7.87 -14.96 -9.53
C ARG A 228 8.35 -16.37 -9.19
N LYS A 229 7.74 -17.00 -8.19
CA LYS A 229 8.07 -18.37 -7.81
C LYS A 229 8.01 -19.33 -9.00
N GLY A 230 9.09 -20.09 -9.22
CA GLY A 230 9.16 -21.15 -10.23
C GLY A 230 9.44 -20.71 -11.67
N VAL A 231 9.62 -19.42 -11.94
CA VAL A 231 9.97 -18.94 -13.30
C VAL A 231 11.48 -19.03 -13.55
N LYS A 232 11.87 -19.23 -14.82
CA LYS A 232 13.29 -19.32 -15.22
C LYS A 232 13.96 -17.98 -15.48
N GLN A 233 13.17 -16.92 -15.70
CA GLN A 233 13.64 -15.57 -15.97
C GLN A 233 12.73 -14.56 -15.28
N GLY A 234 13.30 -13.45 -14.84
CA GLY A 234 12.54 -12.36 -14.25
C GLY A 234 12.07 -11.34 -15.28
N ARG A 235 11.57 -10.23 -14.76
CA ARG A 235 11.26 -9.03 -15.55
C ARG A 235 11.76 -7.79 -14.83
N ILE A 236 12.07 -6.77 -15.61
CA ILE A 236 12.43 -5.45 -15.11
C ILE A 236 11.17 -4.81 -14.52
N VAL A 237 11.28 -4.28 -13.30
CA VAL A 237 10.18 -3.60 -12.61
C VAL A 237 10.52 -2.16 -12.20
N ALA A 238 11.81 -1.77 -12.29
CA ALA A 238 12.27 -0.39 -12.20
C ALA A 238 13.63 -0.25 -12.89
N GLY A 239 13.92 0.93 -13.46
CA GLY A 239 15.19 1.23 -14.14
C GLY A 239 15.42 0.43 -15.43
N GLY A 240 16.69 0.23 -15.78
CA GLY A 240 17.12 -0.48 -17.00
C GLY A 240 17.26 0.39 -18.26
N ASN A 241 17.02 1.70 -18.16
CA ASN A 241 17.03 2.64 -19.29
C ASN A 241 18.21 3.63 -19.27
N GLY A 242 19.29 3.30 -18.57
CA GLY A 242 20.45 4.19 -18.31
C GLY A 242 20.59 4.59 -16.84
N GLN A 243 21.55 5.48 -16.56
CA GLN A 243 22.01 5.82 -15.21
C GLN A 243 22.17 7.34 -14.95
N GLU A 244 21.66 8.19 -15.83
CA GLU A 244 21.92 9.65 -15.85
C GLU A 244 20.94 10.47 -14.99
N GLY A 245 20.07 9.80 -14.21
CA GLY A 245 19.17 10.44 -13.26
C GLY A 245 17.77 10.77 -13.78
N ASN A 246 17.40 10.35 -15.00
CA ASN A 246 16.02 10.48 -15.47
C ASN A 246 15.03 9.64 -14.65
N LEU A 247 13.73 9.93 -14.75
CA LEU A 247 12.70 9.25 -13.94
C LEU A 247 12.46 7.79 -14.32
N ASN A 248 12.88 7.36 -15.50
CA ASN A 248 12.87 5.96 -15.96
C ASN A 248 14.22 5.24 -15.74
N GLN A 249 15.18 5.90 -15.09
CA GLN A 249 16.56 5.44 -14.90
C GLN A 249 16.89 5.22 -13.43
N LEU A 250 17.89 4.36 -13.20
CA LEU A 250 18.49 4.10 -11.88
C LEU A 250 20.00 4.07 -12.04
N SER A 251 20.73 4.47 -11.02
CA SER A 251 22.18 4.39 -10.94
C SER A 251 22.54 3.57 -9.71
N TYR A 252 23.10 2.37 -9.92
CA TYR A 252 23.53 1.48 -8.84
C TYR A 252 22.45 1.26 -7.77
N PRO A 253 21.27 0.70 -8.11
CA PRO A 253 20.19 0.55 -7.16
C PRO A 253 20.60 -0.35 -5.99
N ALA A 254 20.29 0.09 -4.78
CA ALA A 254 20.63 -0.55 -3.51
C ALA A 254 19.37 -1.18 -2.89
N GLY A 255 18.99 -0.78 -1.68
CA GLY A 255 17.80 -1.27 -0.98
C GLY A 255 16.55 -1.22 -1.85
N VAL A 256 15.77 -2.29 -1.80
CA VAL A 256 14.46 -2.42 -2.46
C VAL A 256 13.46 -2.92 -1.45
N ILE A 257 12.28 -2.30 -1.41
CA ILE A 257 11.13 -2.76 -0.61
C ILE A 257 9.85 -2.55 -1.40
N VAL A 258 8.89 -3.46 -1.24
CA VAL A 258 7.61 -3.37 -1.93
C VAL A 258 6.50 -3.27 -0.89
N HIS A 259 5.68 -2.24 -1.02
CA HIS A 259 4.51 -2.03 -0.18
C HIS A 259 3.32 -2.84 -0.73
N ASP A 260 2.37 -3.21 0.13
CA ASP A 260 1.19 -4.06 -0.15
C ASP A 260 0.26 -3.56 -1.27
N LEU A 261 0.50 -2.37 -1.81
CA LEU A 261 -0.20 -1.83 -2.97
C LEU A 261 0.56 -2.06 -4.30
N GLY A 262 1.64 -2.84 -4.30
CA GLY A 262 2.50 -3.05 -5.47
C GLY A 262 3.41 -1.86 -5.79
N GLN A 263 3.65 -1.00 -4.80
CA GLN A 263 4.54 0.15 -4.93
C GLN A 263 5.96 -0.27 -4.57
N ILE A 264 6.89 -0.09 -5.50
CA ILE A 264 8.27 -0.54 -5.40
C ILE A 264 9.12 0.68 -5.06
N TYR A 265 9.70 0.69 -3.87
CA TYR A 265 10.62 1.74 -3.43
C TYR A 265 12.05 1.23 -3.60
N VAL A 266 12.86 2.04 -4.26
CA VAL A 266 14.22 1.70 -4.64
C VAL A 266 15.14 2.82 -4.21
N VAL A 267 16.20 2.47 -3.49
CA VAL A 267 17.31 3.37 -3.23
C VAL A 267 18.15 3.46 -4.49
N ASP A 268 18.09 4.60 -5.16
CA ASP A 268 18.88 4.93 -6.34
C ASP A 268 20.22 5.53 -5.88
N SER A 269 21.12 4.66 -5.40
CA SER A 269 22.31 5.05 -4.64
C SER A 269 23.25 5.96 -5.40
N GLY A 270 23.43 5.73 -6.71
CA GLY A 270 24.31 6.54 -7.55
C GLY A 270 23.77 7.94 -7.84
N ASN A 271 22.46 8.14 -7.67
CA ASN A 271 21.80 9.44 -7.84
C ASN A 271 21.34 10.06 -6.50
N ASP A 272 21.81 9.52 -5.37
CA ASP A 272 21.55 10.05 -4.02
C ASP A 272 20.07 10.31 -3.71
N ARG A 273 19.19 9.37 -4.11
CA ARG A 273 17.74 9.51 -3.97
C ARG A 273 17.03 8.18 -3.70
N VAL A 274 15.79 8.27 -3.20
CA VAL A 274 14.85 7.15 -3.16
C VAL A 274 13.77 7.41 -4.19
N MET A 275 13.48 6.41 -5.01
CA MET A 275 12.50 6.46 -6.06
C MET A 275 11.38 5.46 -5.79
N ARG A 276 10.18 5.76 -6.27
CA ARG A 276 9.03 4.85 -6.23
C ARG A 276 8.52 4.56 -7.63
N TRP A 277 8.35 3.29 -7.95
CA TRP A 277 7.62 2.82 -9.13
C TRP A 277 6.28 2.20 -8.73
N CYS A 278 5.28 2.40 -9.58
CA CYS A 278 4.07 1.58 -9.55
C CYS A 278 4.23 0.48 -10.59
N GLU A 279 3.74 -0.73 -10.27
CA GLU A 279 3.76 -1.85 -11.20
C GLU A 279 3.18 -1.47 -12.57
N GLY A 280 3.89 -1.82 -13.65
CA GLY A 280 3.48 -1.54 -15.03
C GLY A 280 3.77 -0.10 -15.52
N LYS A 281 4.33 0.79 -14.69
CA LYS A 281 4.73 2.14 -15.13
C LYS A 281 6.18 2.16 -15.64
N GLU A 282 6.39 2.93 -16.71
CA GLU A 282 7.71 3.11 -17.34
C GLU A 282 8.62 4.04 -16.53
N GLU A 283 8.03 5.00 -15.80
CA GLU A 283 8.75 5.99 -15.00
C GLU A 283 8.38 5.90 -13.52
N GLY A 284 9.36 6.21 -12.67
CA GLY A 284 9.21 6.34 -11.24
C GLY A 284 9.01 7.78 -10.82
N LYS A 285 8.92 7.99 -9.51
CA LYS A 285 8.87 9.32 -8.90
C LYS A 285 9.89 9.41 -7.77
N VAL A 286 10.60 10.52 -7.70
CA VAL A 286 11.48 10.82 -6.57
C VAL A 286 10.63 10.96 -5.32
N VAL A 287 10.99 10.23 -4.27
CA VAL A 287 10.33 10.22 -2.97
C VAL A 287 11.04 11.19 -2.02
N VAL A 288 12.37 11.04 -1.91
CA VAL A 288 13.28 11.86 -1.12
C VAL A 288 14.68 11.87 -1.77
N GLY A 289 15.48 12.90 -1.49
CA GLY A 289 16.84 13.05 -2.04
C GLY A 289 16.88 13.59 -3.47
N GLY A 290 18.09 13.66 -4.05
CA GLY A 290 18.34 14.01 -5.45
C GLY A 290 18.17 15.48 -5.86
N ASN A 291 17.65 16.37 -5.00
CA ASN A 291 17.26 17.74 -5.40
C ASN A 291 18.06 18.89 -4.79
N GLY A 292 19.08 18.63 -3.95
CA GLY A 292 19.80 19.67 -3.21
C GLY A 292 18.93 20.36 -2.15
N GLY A 293 19.20 20.14 -0.86
CA GLY A 293 18.40 20.72 0.24
C GLY A 293 18.44 19.92 1.54
N GLY A 294 17.44 20.11 2.42
CA GLY A 294 17.30 19.44 3.73
C GLY A 294 17.00 17.93 3.69
N ASN A 295 16.79 17.36 2.50
CA ASN A 295 16.58 15.94 2.20
C ASN A 295 17.81 15.28 1.54
N GLN A 296 18.97 15.95 1.47
CA GLN A 296 20.11 15.44 0.72
C GLN A 296 20.69 14.17 1.36
N LEU A 297 20.56 13.06 0.62
CA LEU A 297 21.24 11.79 0.88
C LEU A 297 22.63 11.80 0.21
N SER A 298 23.51 10.89 0.62
CA SER A 298 24.81 10.67 0.00
C SER A 298 25.23 9.20 0.13
N GLY A 299 25.30 8.51 -1.01
CA GLY A 299 25.50 7.07 -1.08
C GLY A 299 24.54 6.28 -0.19
N PRO A 300 23.21 6.50 -0.26
CA PRO A 300 22.27 5.75 0.54
C PRO A 300 22.25 4.28 0.12
N LEU A 301 22.11 3.34 1.07
CA LEU A 301 22.11 1.91 0.77
C LEU A 301 20.86 1.18 1.27
N GLY A 302 20.69 1.05 2.58
CA GLY A 302 19.54 0.37 3.19
C GLY A 302 18.28 1.24 3.25
N ILE A 303 17.13 0.59 3.19
CA ILE A 303 15.81 1.21 3.27
C ILE A 303 14.85 0.34 4.08
N SER A 304 13.98 0.96 4.88
CA SER A 304 12.95 0.27 5.63
C SER A 304 11.78 1.21 5.95
N PHE A 305 10.62 0.65 6.29
CA PHE A 305 9.47 1.38 6.80
C PHE A 305 9.18 0.97 8.25
N ASP A 306 8.65 1.90 9.04
CA ASP A 306 7.94 1.53 10.27
C ASP A 306 6.44 1.28 9.99
N ASP A 307 5.74 0.75 10.99
CA ASP A 307 4.30 0.45 10.90
C ASP A 307 3.42 1.71 10.71
N GLU A 308 3.99 2.91 10.88
CA GLU A 308 3.32 4.20 10.62
C GLU A 308 3.59 4.73 9.20
N GLY A 309 4.39 4.02 8.39
CA GLY A 309 4.74 4.41 7.03
C GLY A 309 5.84 5.47 6.93
N SER A 310 6.56 5.75 8.02
CA SER A 310 7.77 6.58 7.98
C SER A 310 8.87 5.84 7.25
N LEU A 311 9.58 6.55 6.37
CA LEU A 311 10.66 5.99 5.55
C LEU A 311 11.99 6.18 6.27
N TYR A 312 12.74 5.09 6.46
CA TYR A 312 14.08 5.12 7.01
C TYR A 312 15.08 4.76 5.93
N VAL A 313 16.17 5.53 5.87
CA VAL A 313 17.24 5.33 4.90
C VAL A 313 18.59 5.34 5.61
N ALA A 314 19.41 4.34 5.32
CA ALA A 314 20.82 4.36 5.71
C ALA A 314 21.59 5.27 4.75
N ASP A 315 21.88 6.49 5.21
CA ASP A 315 22.64 7.49 4.48
C ASP A 315 24.14 7.23 4.69
N SER A 316 24.62 6.18 4.02
CA SER A 316 25.83 5.45 4.39
C SER A 316 27.09 6.31 4.31
N ALA A 317 27.25 7.15 3.28
CA ALA A 317 28.43 8.01 3.17
C ALA A 317 28.45 9.13 4.23
N LYS A 318 27.27 9.51 4.75
CA LYS A 318 27.13 10.45 5.88
C LYS A 318 27.14 9.76 7.25
N ASN A 319 27.27 8.44 7.31
CA ASN A 319 27.37 7.67 8.56
C ASN A 319 26.20 7.90 9.52
N ARG A 320 24.98 7.89 8.98
CA ARG A 320 23.75 8.16 9.73
C ARG A 320 22.56 7.38 9.18
N ILE A 321 21.55 7.19 10.01
CA ILE A 321 20.22 6.77 9.58
C ILE A 321 19.31 8.01 9.64
N VAL A 322 18.61 8.27 8.54
CA VAL A 322 17.64 9.36 8.46
C VAL A 322 16.23 8.78 8.35
N LYS A 323 15.31 9.37 9.10
CA LYS A 323 13.87 9.15 9.04
C LYS A 323 13.24 10.30 8.28
N PHE A 324 12.39 9.96 7.33
CA PHE A 324 11.46 10.89 6.73
C PHE A 324 10.08 10.54 7.23
N GLU A 325 9.44 11.51 7.88
CA GLU A 325 8.07 11.35 8.31
C GLU A 325 7.14 11.59 7.13
N ILE A 326 6.04 10.87 7.14
CA ILE A 326 5.00 11.04 6.15
C ILE A 326 4.34 12.41 6.35
N ASN A 327 4.17 13.20 5.28
CA ASN A 327 3.47 14.47 5.42
C ASN A 327 2.03 14.19 5.79
N MET A 328 1.64 14.65 6.97
CA MET A 328 0.25 14.70 7.35
C MET A 328 -0.32 16.05 6.91
N GLU A 329 -1.05 16.08 5.80
CA GLU A 329 -1.86 17.27 5.49
C GLU A 329 -3.05 17.30 6.49
N GLU A 330 -3.33 18.48 7.06
CA GLU A 330 -4.62 18.73 7.70
C GLU A 330 -5.68 18.69 6.60
N ILE A 331 -6.31 17.54 6.44
CA ILE A 331 -7.40 17.40 5.48
C ILE A 331 -8.68 17.83 6.19
N THR A 332 -9.06 19.08 5.94
CA THR A 332 -10.45 19.52 6.11
C THR A 332 -11.29 18.72 5.10
N GLN A 333 -11.99 17.69 5.60
CA GLN A 333 -12.88 16.75 4.88
C GLN A 333 -12.21 15.62 4.07
N MET A 334 -11.86 14.50 4.73
CA MET A 334 -11.70 13.21 4.04
C MET A 334 -13.05 12.50 4.00
N ASN A 335 -13.66 12.43 2.82
CA ASN A 335 -15.02 11.92 2.61
C ASN A 335 -14.99 10.64 1.77
N ARG A 336 -15.80 9.63 2.12
CA ARG A 336 -16.06 8.32 1.45
C ARG A 336 -16.44 8.37 -0.06
N PHE A 337 -16.33 9.54 -0.67
CA PHE A 337 -16.78 9.86 -2.01
C PHE A 337 -15.64 9.98 -3.03
N SER A 338 -14.37 10.00 -2.59
CA SER A 338 -13.20 10.34 -3.42
C SER A 338 -12.80 9.31 -4.47
N ASP A 339 -13.14 8.04 -4.27
CA ASP A 339 -12.53 6.95 -5.03
C ASP A 339 -13.54 6.30 -5.98
N ILE A 340 -13.47 6.66 -7.26
CA ILE A 340 -14.06 5.92 -8.38
C ILE A 340 -12.92 5.38 -9.25
N ASP A 341 -13.14 4.19 -9.82
CA ASP A 341 -12.25 3.66 -10.85
C ASP A 341 -12.40 4.49 -12.12
N CYS A 342 -11.31 5.11 -12.53
CA CYS A 342 -11.27 6.00 -13.68
C CYS A 342 -10.52 5.36 -14.85
N LEU A 343 -10.18 4.07 -14.77
CA LEU A 343 -9.35 3.41 -15.77
C LEU A 343 -10.14 2.98 -17.01
N PHE A 344 -11.48 2.97 -16.99
CA PHE A 344 -12.35 2.60 -18.12
C PHE A 344 -12.00 1.26 -18.79
N GLU A 345 -11.18 0.44 -18.14
CA GLU A 345 -10.79 -0.86 -18.63
C GLU A 345 -11.96 -1.82 -18.50
N LYS A 346 -12.18 -2.64 -19.53
CA LYS A 346 -13.22 -3.67 -19.50
C LYS A 346 -12.75 -4.81 -18.58
N LEU A 347 -12.98 -4.65 -17.28
CA LEU A 347 -12.67 -5.67 -16.28
C LEU A 347 -13.56 -6.91 -16.48
N THR A 348 -12.97 -8.09 -16.25
CA THR A 348 -13.73 -9.35 -16.31
C THR A 348 -14.72 -9.41 -15.14
N HIS A 349 -15.88 -10.01 -15.38
CA HIS A 349 -16.98 -10.02 -14.42
C HIS A 349 -16.62 -10.70 -13.09
N VAL A 350 -17.16 -10.14 -12.00
CA VAL A 350 -17.07 -10.71 -10.64
C VAL A 350 -18.45 -11.20 -10.24
N TYR A 351 -18.83 -12.39 -10.70
CA TYR A 351 -20.10 -13.04 -10.34
C TYR A 351 -19.93 -14.37 -9.60
N GLY A 352 -18.70 -14.84 -9.42
CA GLY A 352 -18.42 -16.11 -8.72
C GLY A 352 -18.91 -16.11 -7.26
N PHE A 353 -19.12 -14.93 -6.67
CA PHE A 353 -19.70 -14.82 -5.33
C PHE A 353 -21.15 -15.27 -5.26
N LEU A 354 -21.92 -15.24 -6.36
CA LEU A 354 -23.33 -15.61 -6.36
C LEU A 354 -23.54 -17.10 -6.04
N SER A 355 -22.56 -17.94 -6.37
CA SER A 355 -22.53 -19.38 -6.08
C SER A 355 -21.98 -19.74 -4.70
N GLU A 356 -21.48 -18.77 -3.92
CA GLU A 356 -21.02 -19.05 -2.55
C GLU A 356 -22.18 -19.42 -1.62
N GLU A 357 -21.85 -20.22 -0.62
CA GLU A 357 -22.75 -20.48 0.50
C GLU A 357 -22.92 -19.23 1.36
N LEU A 358 -24.14 -18.97 1.83
CA LEU A 358 -24.39 -17.87 2.76
C LEU A 358 -23.82 -18.24 4.13
N VAL A 359 -22.86 -17.46 4.62
CA VAL A 359 -22.20 -17.68 5.91
C VAL A 359 -22.37 -16.48 6.86
N PRO A 360 -22.21 -16.66 8.19
CA PRO A 360 -22.20 -15.55 9.15
C PRO A 360 -21.11 -14.51 8.83
N ILE A 361 -21.35 -13.25 9.19
CA ILE A 361 -20.45 -12.12 8.88
C ILE A 361 -19.02 -12.32 9.38
N GLU A 362 -18.81 -12.99 10.51
CA GLU A 362 -17.48 -13.37 11.00
C GLU A 362 -16.74 -14.24 9.99
N LYS A 363 -17.38 -15.35 9.57
CA LYS A 363 -16.81 -16.27 8.58
C LYS A 363 -16.68 -15.61 7.20
N ALA A 364 -17.61 -14.72 6.87
CA ALA A 364 -17.60 -13.98 5.60
C ALA A 364 -16.37 -13.05 5.48
N LEU A 365 -15.87 -12.55 6.61
CA LEU A 365 -14.76 -11.61 6.70
C LEU A 365 -13.46 -12.21 7.24
N GLU A 366 -13.47 -13.49 7.64
CA GLU A 366 -12.33 -14.20 8.22
C GLU A 366 -11.06 -14.11 7.35
N GLN A 367 -11.20 -14.31 6.03
CA GLN A 367 -10.08 -14.22 5.08
C GLN A 367 -9.56 -12.78 4.87
N ILE A 368 -10.30 -11.78 5.33
CA ILE A 368 -9.97 -10.34 5.20
C ILE A 368 -9.31 -9.82 6.48
N GLU A 369 -9.34 -10.55 7.60
CA GLU A 369 -8.79 -10.09 8.89
C GLU A 369 -7.30 -9.72 8.80
N SER A 370 -6.53 -10.37 7.92
CA SER A 370 -5.13 -10.02 7.70
C SER A 370 -4.92 -8.70 6.96
N GLN A 371 -5.96 -8.17 6.30
CA GLN A 371 -5.91 -6.93 5.52
C GLN A 371 -6.54 -5.73 6.25
N ILE A 372 -7.21 -5.95 7.38
CA ILE A 372 -7.85 -4.89 8.16
C ILE A 372 -7.59 -5.18 9.63
N ALA A 373 -6.66 -4.42 10.22
CA ALA A 373 -6.37 -4.50 11.65
C ALA A 373 -7.66 -4.34 12.47
N ASN A 374 -7.81 -5.15 13.53
CA ASN A 374 -8.96 -5.12 14.45
C ASN A 374 -10.35 -5.40 13.82
N LEU A 375 -10.42 -6.01 12.63
CA LEU A 375 -11.70 -6.35 11.97
C LEU A 375 -12.71 -7.09 12.87
N PRO A 376 -12.32 -8.07 13.72
CA PRO A 376 -13.25 -8.71 14.65
C PRO A 376 -13.93 -7.75 15.63
N ALA A 377 -13.23 -6.70 16.07
CA ALA A 377 -13.81 -5.68 16.94
C ALA A 377 -14.83 -4.82 16.18
N TYR A 378 -14.53 -4.45 14.94
CA TYR A 378 -15.46 -3.67 14.11
C TYR A 378 -16.71 -4.47 13.72
N ILE A 379 -16.60 -5.79 13.53
CA ILE A 379 -17.77 -6.66 13.35
C ILE A 379 -18.69 -6.60 14.58
N LYS A 380 -18.12 -6.62 15.79
CA LYS A 380 -18.91 -6.47 17.03
C LYS A 380 -19.59 -5.11 17.11
N VAL A 381 -18.91 -4.03 16.74
CA VAL A 381 -19.52 -2.69 16.70
C VAL A 381 -20.63 -2.63 15.65
N ALA A 382 -20.41 -3.18 14.46
CA ALA A 382 -21.42 -3.23 13.42
C ALA A 382 -22.66 -3.99 13.88
N LYS A 383 -22.50 -5.16 14.50
CA LYS A 383 -23.62 -5.90 15.11
C LYS A 383 -24.31 -5.11 16.21
N ARG A 384 -23.58 -4.35 17.02
CA ARG A 384 -24.18 -3.57 18.11
C ARG A 384 -25.06 -2.42 17.60
N HIS A 385 -24.66 -1.79 16.50
CA HIS A 385 -25.28 -0.54 16.03
C HIS A 385 -26.09 -0.68 14.74
N CYS A 386 -25.99 -1.81 14.04
CA CYS A 386 -26.81 -2.03 12.85
C CYS A 386 -28.30 -2.04 13.20
N HIS A 387 -29.12 -1.69 12.20
CA HIS A 387 -30.57 -1.69 12.33
C HIS A 387 -31.09 -3.13 12.46
N TYR A 388 -31.29 -3.57 13.70
CA TYR A 388 -31.80 -4.90 14.01
C TYR A 388 -32.64 -4.87 15.30
N PRO A 389 -33.83 -5.49 15.34
CA PRO A 389 -34.49 -6.24 14.27
C PRO A 389 -34.88 -5.36 13.08
N SER A 390 -34.79 -5.92 11.87
CA SER A 390 -35.11 -5.23 10.62
C SER A 390 -36.55 -5.46 10.18
N GLU A 391 -37.23 -4.38 9.82
CA GLU A 391 -38.57 -4.38 9.20
C GLU A 391 -38.59 -5.06 7.82
N HIS A 392 -37.43 -5.20 7.18
CA HIS A 392 -37.24 -5.87 5.90
C HIS A 392 -36.74 -7.32 6.04
N GLY A 393 -36.74 -7.88 7.26
CA GLY A 393 -36.38 -9.28 7.48
C GLY A 393 -34.89 -9.58 7.29
N LEU A 394 -34.02 -8.58 7.44
CA LEU A 394 -32.59 -8.81 7.51
C LEU A 394 -32.24 -9.53 8.82
N THR A 395 -31.45 -10.58 8.71
CA THR A 395 -30.77 -11.19 9.85
C THR A 395 -29.78 -10.19 10.45
N HIS A 396 -29.37 -10.45 11.69
CA HIS A 396 -28.39 -9.61 12.38
C HIS A 396 -27.07 -9.45 11.59
N GLY A 397 -26.61 -10.54 10.96
CA GLY A 397 -25.39 -10.53 10.13
C GLY A 397 -25.56 -9.75 8.82
N GLU A 398 -26.72 -9.86 8.16
CA GLU A 398 -27.02 -9.11 6.94
C GLU A 398 -27.09 -7.60 7.22
N SER A 399 -27.79 -7.18 8.27
CA SER A 399 -27.85 -5.76 8.67
C SER A 399 -26.46 -5.23 9.06
N ALA A 400 -25.70 -6.00 9.85
CA ALA A 400 -24.33 -5.67 10.20
C ALA A 400 -23.41 -5.55 8.97
N SER A 401 -23.65 -6.34 7.91
CA SER A 401 -22.84 -6.31 6.68
C SER A 401 -22.99 -4.98 5.92
N ILE A 402 -24.17 -4.37 5.97
CA ILE A 402 -24.45 -3.05 5.39
C ILE A 402 -23.83 -1.96 6.26
N TYR A 403 -24.02 -2.06 7.57
CA TYR A 403 -23.51 -1.10 8.52
C TYR A 403 -21.98 -1.01 8.47
N ILE A 404 -21.28 -2.15 8.57
CA ILE A 404 -19.80 -2.22 8.59
C ILE A 404 -19.16 -1.65 7.32
N TYR A 405 -19.80 -1.80 6.17
CA TYR A 405 -19.33 -1.23 4.91
C TYR A 405 -19.33 0.31 4.95
N THR A 406 -20.23 0.93 5.71
CA THR A 406 -20.31 2.39 5.85
C THR A 406 -19.58 2.94 7.07
N MET A 407 -18.94 2.07 7.85
CA MET A 407 -18.22 2.51 9.03
C MET A 407 -16.87 3.13 8.67
N GLU A 408 -16.56 4.20 9.39
CA GLU A 408 -15.26 4.86 9.38
C GLU A 408 -14.64 4.70 10.77
N TRP A 409 -13.42 4.17 10.82
CA TRP A 409 -12.68 3.94 12.06
C TRP A 409 -11.20 4.27 11.93
N ASP A 410 -10.54 4.04 10.78
CA ASP A 410 -9.11 4.34 10.52
C ASP A 410 -8.81 4.43 9.00
N GLU A 411 -7.54 4.42 8.56
CA GLU A 411 -7.14 4.55 7.15
C GLU A 411 -7.52 3.35 6.25
N GLN A 412 -7.64 2.15 6.84
CA GLN A 412 -8.08 0.93 6.15
C GLN A 412 -9.48 0.52 6.63
N THR A 413 -10.50 1.11 6.00
CA THR A 413 -11.89 0.68 6.21
C THR A 413 -12.23 -0.49 5.29
N LEU A 414 -13.24 -1.26 5.68
CA LEU A 414 -13.77 -2.33 4.83
C LEU A 414 -14.13 -1.82 3.43
N TYR A 415 -14.78 -0.65 3.37
CA TYR A 415 -15.07 0.08 2.13
C TYR A 415 -13.86 0.24 1.22
N ARG A 416 -12.73 0.71 1.76
CA ARG A 416 -11.53 1.04 0.97
C ARG A 416 -10.87 -0.21 0.41
N VAL A 417 -10.64 -1.22 1.26
CA VAL A 417 -9.96 -2.46 0.84
C VAL A 417 -10.81 -3.24 -0.17
N LEU A 418 -12.12 -3.32 0.08
CA LEU A 418 -13.08 -3.94 -0.84
C LEU A 418 -13.08 -3.25 -2.21
N ASN A 419 -13.29 -1.94 -2.23
CA ASN A 419 -13.39 -1.20 -3.48
C ASN A 419 -12.06 -1.13 -4.24
N LYS A 420 -10.92 -1.13 -3.55
CA LYS A 420 -9.61 -1.29 -4.20
C LYS A 420 -9.52 -2.65 -4.90
N THR A 421 -9.99 -3.72 -4.24
CA THR A 421 -9.95 -5.08 -4.80
C THR A 421 -10.91 -5.24 -5.99
N LEU A 422 -12.12 -4.70 -5.88
CA LEU A 422 -13.13 -4.73 -6.94
C LEU A 422 -12.72 -3.97 -8.21
N ARG A 423 -11.70 -3.12 -8.13
CA ARG A 423 -11.11 -2.34 -9.24
C ARG A 423 -9.81 -2.93 -9.79
N ASN A 424 -9.31 -4.01 -9.18
CA ASN A 424 -8.07 -4.61 -9.62
C ASN A 424 -8.28 -5.39 -10.92
N GLU A 425 -7.37 -5.22 -11.89
CA GLU A 425 -7.33 -6.00 -13.14
C GLU A 425 -7.22 -7.51 -12.87
N ASN A 426 -6.43 -7.89 -11.86
CA ASN A 426 -6.33 -9.27 -11.41
C ASN A 426 -7.58 -9.67 -10.60
N ARG A 427 -8.61 -10.13 -11.30
CA ARG A 427 -9.89 -10.54 -10.69
C ARG A 427 -9.78 -11.73 -9.74
N HIS A 428 -8.67 -12.49 -9.76
CA HIS A 428 -8.45 -13.55 -8.77
C HIS A 428 -8.39 -13.01 -7.34
N LEU A 429 -7.95 -11.76 -7.16
CA LEU A 429 -7.92 -11.10 -5.86
C LEU A 429 -9.32 -10.86 -5.29
N CYS A 430 -10.37 -10.83 -6.12
CA CYS A 430 -11.74 -10.68 -5.63
C CYS A 430 -12.27 -11.94 -4.92
N LYS A 431 -11.66 -13.11 -5.13
CA LYS A 431 -12.18 -14.40 -4.60
C LYS A 431 -12.27 -14.43 -3.08
N ILE A 432 -11.30 -13.82 -2.39
CA ILE A 432 -11.30 -13.72 -0.92
C ILE A 432 -12.52 -12.95 -0.38
N TRP A 433 -13.12 -12.08 -1.20
CA TRP A 433 -14.28 -11.27 -0.86
C TRP A 433 -15.61 -11.95 -1.19
N PHE A 434 -15.60 -13.09 -1.88
CA PHE A 434 -16.84 -13.72 -2.35
C PHE A 434 -17.81 -14.07 -1.22
N PRO A 435 -17.39 -14.63 -0.07
CA PRO A 435 -18.29 -14.86 1.06
C PRO A 435 -18.96 -13.58 1.57
N TYR A 436 -18.20 -12.48 1.69
CA TYR A 436 -18.74 -11.18 2.09
C TYR A 436 -19.67 -10.57 1.04
N LEU A 437 -19.29 -10.61 -0.24
CA LEU A 437 -20.13 -10.12 -1.34
C LEU A 437 -21.45 -10.90 -1.44
N LYS A 438 -21.42 -12.21 -1.20
CA LYS A 438 -22.62 -13.04 -1.12
C LYS A 438 -23.54 -12.60 0.00
N LEU A 439 -23.01 -12.42 1.21
CA LEU A 439 -23.77 -11.94 2.36
C LEU A 439 -24.36 -10.55 2.11
N PHE A 440 -23.55 -9.63 1.61
CA PHE A 440 -23.93 -8.25 1.34
C PHE A 440 -25.00 -8.15 0.24
N ASP A 441 -24.84 -8.84 -0.89
CA ASP A 441 -25.86 -8.86 -1.96
C ASP A 441 -27.17 -9.50 -1.47
N THR A 442 -27.08 -10.56 -0.65
CA THR A 442 -28.27 -11.19 -0.03
C THR A 442 -29.01 -10.20 0.87
N ALA A 443 -28.29 -9.40 1.66
CA ALA A 443 -28.88 -8.32 2.44
C ALA A 443 -29.57 -7.27 1.54
N LEU A 444 -28.90 -6.82 0.48
CA LEU A 444 -29.45 -5.85 -0.48
C LEU A 444 -30.68 -6.37 -1.24
N ASN A 445 -30.80 -7.69 -1.46
CA ASN A 445 -31.99 -8.29 -2.08
C ASN A 445 -33.27 -8.07 -1.27
N LYS A 446 -33.15 -7.98 0.06
CA LYS A 446 -34.28 -7.80 0.98
C LYS A 446 -34.73 -6.34 1.12
N LEU A 447 -33.86 -5.40 0.75
CA LEU A 447 -34.14 -3.98 0.85
C LEU A 447 -34.92 -3.44 -0.37
N PRO A 448 -35.69 -2.35 -0.20
CA PRO A 448 -36.46 -1.74 -1.27
C PRO A 448 -35.61 -1.38 -2.50
N THR A 449 -36.12 -1.72 -3.67
CA THR A 449 -35.57 -1.26 -4.95
C THR A 449 -36.17 0.11 -5.28
N VAL A 450 -35.32 1.05 -5.69
CA VAL A 450 -35.70 2.40 -6.12
C VAL A 450 -35.33 2.63 -7.57
N LYS A 451 -36.26 3.27 -8.29
CA LYS A 451 -36.07 3.75 -9.66
C LYS A 451 -36.12 5.27 -9.64
N GLU A 452 -34.96 5.89 -9.47
CA GLU A 452 -34.85 7.34 -9.30
C GLU A 452 -33.51 7.88 -9.80
N VAL A 453 -33.41 9.21 -9.86
CA VAL A 453 -32.16 9.89 -10.17
C VAL A 453 -31.34 10.00 -8.89
N VAL A 454 -30.16 9.38 -8.91
CA VAL A 454 -29.21 9.42 -7.80
C VAL A 454 -27.95 10.14 -8.22
N TRP A 455 -27.26 10.70 -7.24
CA TRP A 455 -26.10 11.55 -7.43
C TRP A 455 -24.87 10.96 -6.74
N ARG A 456 -23.72 11.13 -7.39
CA ARG A 456 -22.42 10.76 -6.82
C ARG A 456 -21.38 11.81 -7.19
N GLY A 457 -20.67 12.34 -6.20
CA GLY A 457 -19.51 13.21 -6.42
C GLY A 457 -18.21 12.41 -6.48
N ILE A 458 -17.24 12.93 -7.23
CA ILE A 458 -15.88 12.41 -7.37
C ILE A 458 -14.93 13.60 -7.25
N THR A 459 -13.95 13.53 -6.36
CA THR A 459 -12.91 14.55 -6.15
C THR A 459 -11.77 14.44 -7.17
N ALA A 460 -12.12 14.15 -8.43
CA ALA A 460 -11.20 14.09 -9.55
C ALA A 460 -11.90 14.54 -10.83
N ASP A 461 -11.16 15.23 -11.70
CA ASP A 461 -11.61 15.61 -13.02
C ASP A 461 -11.40 14.47 -14.03
N ILE A 462 -12.41 13.61 -14.14
CA ILE A 462 -12.43 12.43 -15.01
C ILE A 462 -13.57 12.50 -16.03
N GLY A 463 -14.43 13.51 -15.95
CA GLY A 463 -15.64 13.61 -16.76
C GLY A 463 -15.35 13.60 -18.26
N LYS A 464 -14.24 14.21 -18.68
CA LYS A 464 -13.76 14.20 -20.07
C LYS A 464 -13.52 12.81 -20.68
N ASN A 465 -13.35 11.79 -19.84
CA ASN A 465 -13.15 10.41 -20.30
C ASN A 465 -14.48 9.70 -20.63
N PHE A 466 -15.63 10.31 -20.28
CA PHE A 466 -16.95 9.79 -20.60
C PHE A 466 -17.44 10.37 -21.93
N THR A 467 -17.65 9.49 -22.89
CA THR A 467 -18.14 9.85 -24.23
C THR A 467 -19.56 9.37 -24.43
N LYS A 468 -20.35 10.12 -25.21
CA LYS A 468 -21.73 9.76 -25.51
C LYS A 468 -21.85 8.32 -26.02
N ASN A 469 -22.84 7.60 -25.48
CA ASN A 469 -23.14 6.19 -25.73
C ASN A 469 -22.10 5.17 -25.27
N GLN A 470 -21.02 5.59 -24.59
CA GLN A 470 -20.10 4.67 -23.96
C GLN A 470 -20.84 3.80 -22.93
N LYS A 471 -20.58 2.50 -22.97
CA LYS A 471 -21.02 1.57 -21.92
C LYS A 471 -19.96 1.50 -20.83
N ILE A 472 -20.42 1.51 -19.58
CA ILE A 472 -19.57 1.36 -18.40
C ILE A 472 -20.18 0.29 -17.49
N THR A 473 -19.33 -0.39 -16.74
CA THR A 473 -19.76 -1.36 -15.73
C THR A 473 -19.36 -0.87 -14.35
N TRP A 474 -20.30 -0.87 -13.42
CA TRP A 474 -20.14 -0.34 -12.07
C TRP A 474 -19.62 -1.41 -11.12
N TRP A 475 -18.30 -1.51 -10.96
CA TRP A 475 -17.70 -2.56 -10.13
C TRP A 475 -17.59 -2.20 -8.65
N SER A 476 -17.62 -0.92 -8.30
CA SER A 476 -17.48 -0.49 -6.90
C SER A 476 -18.79 -0.53 -6.12
N ILE A 477 -18.72 -0.91 -4.85
CA ILE A 477 -19.81 -0.67 -3.90
C ILE A 477 -19.61 0.73 -3.34
N ASN A 478 -20.44 1.67 -3.79
CA ASN A 478 -20.41 3.07 -3.37
C ASN A 478 -21.83 3.52 -3.03
N SER A 479 -21.99 4.39 -2.03
CA SER A 479 -23.28 5.04 -1.76
C SER A 479 -23.48 6.25 -2.68
N CYS A 480 -24.64 6.29 -3.32
CA CYS A 480 -25.21 7.43 -4.03
C CYS A 480 -26.27 8.09 -3.14
N LEU A 481 -26.57 9.36 -3.41
CA LEU A 481 -27.55 10.13 -2.64
C LEU A 481 -28.68 10.61 -3.55
N SER A 482 -29.89 10.72 -3.01
CA SER A 482 -31.05 11.26 -3.72
C SER A 482 -30.96 12.77 -3.96
N SER A 483 -30.11 13.50 -3.21
CA SER A 483 -29.99 14.96 -3.28
C SER A 483 -28.62 15.44 -3.77
N VAL A 484 -28.63 16.21 -4.86
CA VAL A 484 -27.44 16.90 -5.40
C VAL A 484 -26.84 17.91 -4.42
N ASN A 485 -27.63 18.48 -3.51
CA ASN A 485 -27.14 19.50 -2.58
C ASN A 485 -26.16 18.92 -1.57
N VAL A 486 -26.36 17.66 -1.16
CA VAL A 486 -25.41 16.95 -0.30
C VAL A 486 -24.10 16.72 -1.06
N ILE A 487 -24.18 16.38 -2.35
CA ILE A 487 -23.02 16.23 -3.22
C ILE A 487 -22.29 17.57 -3.46
N LYS A 488 -23.02 18.68 -3.63
CA LYS A 488 -22.43 20.01 -3.75
C LYS A 488 -21.77 20.49 -2.47
N GLY A 489 -22.35 20.17 -1.31
CA GLY A 489 -21.71 20.38 -0.01
C GLY A 489 -20.42 19.57 0.11
N PHE A 490 -20.45 18.30 -0.31
CA PHE A 490 -19.29 17.41 -0.35
C PHE A 490 -18.18 17.90 -1.28
N LEU A 491 -18.49 18.26 -2.52
CA LEU A 491 -17.52 18.74 -3.50
C LEU A 491 -17.07 20.18 -3.23
N GLY A 492 -17.74 20.89 -2.33
CA GLY A 492 -17.40 22.27 -1.96
C GLY A 492 -17.25 23.20 -3.17
N ASN A 493 -16.12 23.93 -3.21
CA ASN A 493 -15.71 24.79 -4.33
C ASN A 493 -14.65 24.14 -5.23
N GLU A 494 -14.52 22.80 -5.21
CA GLU A 494 -13.50 22.07 -5.95
C GLU A 494 -13.57 22.38 -7.45
N LYS A 495 -12.46 22.92 -7.97
CA LYS A 495 -12.35 23.31 -9.39
C LYS A 495 -12.17 22.11 -10.31
N ASN A 496 -11.70 20.97 -9.80
CA ASN A 496 -11.35 19.78 -10.58
C ASN A 496 -12.09 18.53 -10.05
N SER A 497 -13.39 18.45 -10.30
CA SER A 497 -14.26 17.38 -9.80
C SER A 497 -15.23 16.87 -10.87
N THR A 498 -15.80 15.68 -10.64
CA THR A 498 -16.82 15.09 -11.51
C THR A 498 -18.07 14.76 -10.69
N THR A 499 -19.23 15.20 -11.16
CA THR A 499 -20.53 14.82 -10.61
C THR A 499 -21.20 13.85 -11.56
N LEU A 500 -21.56 12.67 -11.06
CA LEU A 500 -22.40 11.72 -11.77
C LEU A 500 -23.87 11.98 -11.42
N LEU A 501 -24.68 12.24 -12.44
CA LEU A 501 -26.13 12.11 -12.41
C LEU A 501 -26.47 10.74 -12.98
N ILE A 502 -27.17 9.91 -12.21
CA ILE A 502 -27.40 8.51 -12.54
C ILE A 502 -28.90 8.24 -12.52
N GLU A 503 -29.49 7.90 -13.66
CA GLU A 503 -30.83 7.33 -13.75
C GLU A 503 -30.75 5.84 -13.36
N ALA A 504 -30.99 5.53 -12.09
CA ALA A 504 -30.94 4.17 -11.56
C ALA A 504 -32.29 3.45 -11.76
N LEU A 505 -32.23 2.17 -12.14
CA LEU A 505 -33.38 1.28 -12.29
C LEU A 505 -33.47 0.30 -11.12
N ASN A 506 -32.33 -0.21 -10.66
CA ASN A 506 -32.26 -1.26 -9.63
C ASN A 506 -31.49 -0.81 -8.37
N GLY A 507 -31.53 0.49 -8.06
CA GLY A 507 -30.89 1.04 -6.86
C GLY A 507 -31.47 0.43 -5.59
N LYS A 508 -30.62 0.17 -4.58
CA LYS A 508 -31.04 -0.41 -3.30
C LYS A 508 -31.00 0.62 -2.19
N LYS A 509 -32.16 0.92 -1.60
CA LYS A 509 -32.27 1.91 -0.52
C LYS A 509 -31.72 1.32 0.77
N VAL A 510 -30.65 1.90 1.29
CA VAL A 510 -29.96 1.47 2.51
C VAL A 510 -30.06 2.49 3.65
N SER A 511 -30.81 3.57 3.46
CA SER A 511 -31.12 4.58 4.48
C SER A 511 -31.58 3.90 5.77
N GLY A 512 -31.01 4.28 6.92
CA GLY A 512 -31.27 3.63 8.21
C GLY A 512 -30.46 2.35 8.51
N TYR A 513 -29.85 1.71 7.51
CA TYR A 513 -29.00 0.52 7.70
C TYR A 513 -27.50 0.83 7.68
N THR A 514 -27.14 2.09 7.45
CA THR A 514 -25.75 2.57 7.43
C THR A 514 -25.39 3.25 8.75
N LYS A 515 -24.10 3.48 9.00
CA LYS A 515 -23.60 4.32 10.11
C LYS A 515 -24.17 5.74 10.07
N TYR A 516 -24.63 6.21 8.91
CA TYR A 516 -25.18 7.54 8.69
C TYR A 516 -26.69 7.43 8.48
N GLU A 517 -27.43 7.19 9.56
CA GLU A 517 -28.88 6.92 9.51
C GLU A 517 -29.70 8.02 8.82
N SER A 518 -29.23 9.27 8.89
CA SER A 518 -29.87 10.43 8.27
C SER A 518 -29.59 10.61 6.78
N GLU A 519 -28.67 9.84 6.21
CA GLU A 519 -28.38 9.90 4.77
C GLU A 519 -29.40 9.06 4.00
N ASP A 520 -30.02 9.67 2.99
CA ASP A 520 -30.87 8.94 2.05
C ASP A 520 -30.00 8.21 1.01
N ALA A 521 -29.31 7.18 1.49
CA ALA A 521 -28.26 6.46 0.79
C ALA A 521 -28.83 5.32 -0.06
N ILE A 522 -28.35 5.24 -1.30
CA ILE A 522 -28.73 4.25 -2.29
C ILE A 522 -27.46 3.55 -2.77
N ILE A 523 -27.47 2.22 -2.86
CA ILE A 523 -26.36 1.43 -3.39
C ILE A 523 -26.73 0.92 -4.78
N LEU A 524 -25.82 1.12 -5.73
CA LEU A 524 -25.84 0.50 -7.05
C LEU A 524 -25.08 -0.83 -6.96
N ARG A 525 -25.62 -1.90 -7.55
CA ARG A 525 -25.03 -3.23 -7.44
C ARG A 525 -23.72 -3.34 -8.21
N VAL A 526 -22.86 -4.23 -7.72
CA VAL A 526 -21.63 -4.59 -8.42
C VAL A 526 -21.99 -5.25 -9.75
N GLY A 527 -21.41 -4.75 -10.83
CA GLY A 527 -21.64 -5.26 -12.18
C GLY A 527 -22.83 -4.62 -12.90
N THR A 528 -23.52 -3.63 -12.31
CA THR A 528 -24.58 -2.89 -13.02
C THR A 528 -23.98 -2.15 -14.23
N GLU A 529 -24.61 -2.28 -15.40
CA GLU A 529 -24.19 -1.61 -16.62
C GLU A 529 -24.89 -0.27 -16.78
N PHE A 530 -24.15 0.74 -17.25
CA PHE A 530 -24.69 2.05 -17.57
C PHE A 530 -24.27 2.49 -18.96
N ARG A 531 -25.10 3.31 -19.59
CA ARG A 531 -24.78 4.04 -20.82
C ARG A 531 -24.64 5.53 -20.51
N VAL A 532 -23.58 6.14 -21.02
CA VAL A 532 -23.40 7.59 -21.00
C VAL A 532 -24.42 8.23 -21.95
N LYS A 533 -25.31 9.07 -21.42
CA LYS A 533 -26.41 9.67 -22.20
C LYS A 533 -25.92 10.72 -23.20
N SER A 534 -24.95 11.53 -22.80
CA SER A 534 -24.37 12.63 -23.55
C SER A 534 -22.91 12.83 -23.16
N ASP A 535 -22.14 13.51 -24.00
CA ASP A 535 -20.80 13.96 -23.61
C ASP A 535 -20.87 14.79 -22.32
N ALA A 536 -19.81 14.71 -21.52
CA ALA A 536 -19.78 15.35 -20.23
C ALA A 536 -19.92 16.88 -20.35
N LEU A 537 -20.73 17.47 -19.48
CA LEU A 537 -20.97 18.90 -19.47
C LEU A 537 -19.94 19.59 -18.58
N GLU A 538 -19.15 20.48 -19.16
CA GLU A 538 -18.22 21.33 -18.41
C GLU A 538 -18.97 22.42 -17.66
N HIS A 539 -18.73 22.52 -16.35
CA HIS A 539 -19.23 23.59 -15.51
C HIS A 539 -18.23 24.76 -15.54
N PRO A 540 -18.67 26.03 -15.51
CA PRO A 540 -17.80 27.22 -15.55
C PRO A 540 -16.69 27.32 -14.48
N LYS A 541 -16.66 26.40 -13.53
CA LYS A 541 -15.65 26.31 -12.46
C LYS A 541 -14.57 25.24 -12.73
N GLY A 542 -14.64 24.52 -13.86
CA GLY A 542 -13.70 23.46 -14.25
C GLY A 542 -14.14 22.02 -13.91
N SER A 543 -15.32 21.83 -13.33
CA SER A 543 -15.86 20.51 -12.99
C SER A 543 -16.77 19.94 -14.08
N TYR A 544 -16.92 18.62 -14.15
CA TYR A 544 -17.78 17.96 -15.13
C TYR A 544 -19.03 17.36 -14.53
N VAL A 545 -20.12 17.35 -15.30
CA VAL A 545 -21.31 16.56 -15.01
C VAL A 545 -21.45 15.45 -16.06
N VAL A 546 -21.47 14.20 -15.60
CA VAL A 546 -21.66 13.02 -16.44
C VAL A 546 -23.05 12.45 -16.17
N HIS A 547 -23.79 12.19 -17.24
CA HIS A 547 -25.13 11.60 -17.17
C HIS A 547 -25.08 10.12 -17.55
N LEU A 548 -25.39 9.26 -16.58
CA LEU A 548 -25.44 7.81 -16.72
C LEU A 548 -26.89 7.32 -16.68
N ILE A 549 -27.23 6.37 -17.54
CA ILE A 549 -28.51 5.67 -17.53
C ILE A 549 -28.23 4.18 -17.33
N GLU A 550 -28.83 3.58 -16.30
CA GLU A 550 -28.73 2.14 -16.07
C GLU A 550 -29.34 1.37 -17.25
N ILE A 551 -28.67 0.29 -17.66
CA ILE A 551 -29.11 -0.61 -18.73
C ILE A 551 -29.67 -1.88 -18.05
N ASP A 552 -30.87 -2.29 -18.47
CA ASP A 552 -31.50 -3.54 -18.05
C ASP A 552 -30.78 -4.79 -18.59
#